data_AF-A0A7C6YTZ9-F1
#
_entry.id   AF-A0A7C6YTZ9-F1
#
_cell.length_a   1.000
_cell.length_b   1.000
_cell.length_c   1.000
_cell.angle_alpha   90.00
_cell.angle_beta   90.00
_cell.angle_gamma   90.00
#
_symmetry.space_group_name_H-M   'P 1'
#
loop_
_entity.id
_entity.type
_entity.pdbx_description
1 polymer ?
#
loop_
_entity_poly.entity_id
_entity_poly.type
_entity_poly.pdbx_seq_one_letter_code
_entity_poly.pdbx_strand_id
1 'polypeptide(L)'
;MSKAINGFWRNLTYGLFDDGEKELPSQAGQESREELTEIVCRAREEWLNAQSYFNSATEPELVDHAILSVQAAERKYMYWLQQIKKLD
;
A
#
# COMPACT_ATOMS: atom_id res chain seq x y z
N MET A 1 -0.34 -30.03 -6.71
CA MET A 1 -0.45 -29.69 -5.28
C MET A 1 0.61 -28.64 -4.98
N SER A 2 0.22 -27.37 -4.91
CA SER A 2 1.06 -26.31 -4.37
C SER A 2 0.13 -25.42 -3.54
N LYS A 3 0.20 -25.59 -2.22
CA LYS A 3 -0.47 -24.75 -1.23
C LYS A 3 0.62 -24.00 -0.51
N ALA A 4 0.74 -22.70 -0.77
CA ALA A 4 1.26 -21.71 0.17
C ALA A 4 0.96 -20.31 -0.40
N ILE A 5 -0.29 -19.90 -0.23
CA ILE A 5 -0.79 -18.53 -0.44
C ILE A 5 -0.32 -17.67 0.76
N ASN A 6 0.97 -17.72 1.12
CA ASN A 6 1.48 -17.22 2.41
C ASN A 6 2.09 -15.80 2.35
N GLY A 7 2.00 -15.07 1.23
CA GLY A 7 2.54 -13.69 1.11
C GLY A 7 1.49 -12.59 0.96
N PHE A 8 0.32 -12.95 0.42
CA PHE A 8 -0.81 -12.06 0.15
C PHE A 8 -1.46 -11.49 1.44
N TRP A 9 -1.32 -12.20 2.56
CA TRP A 9 -2.09 -12.02 3.80
C TRP A 9 -1.48 -11.12 4.88
N ARG A 10 -0.35 -10.41 4.64
CA ARG A 10 0.22 -9.46 5.63
C ARG A 10 -0.07 -7.97 5.40
N ASN A 11 -0.38 -7.51 4.18
CA ASN A 11 -0.46 -6.06 3.91
C ASN A 11 -1.88 -5.53 3.66
N LEU A 12 -2.85 -6.42 3.48
CA LEU A 12 -4.28 -6.06 3.41
C LEU A 12 -4.88 -5.87 4.82
N THR A 13 -4.23 -6.39 5.86
CA THR A 13 -4.74 -6.45 7.24
C THR A 13 -4.55 -5.18 8.07
N TYR A 14 -3.99 -4.10 7.53
CA TYR A 14 -3.99 -2.79 8.22
C TYR A 14 -5.23 -1.93 7.91
N GLY A 15 -6.25 -2.52 7.27
CA GLY A 15 -7.61 -1.99 7.36
C GLY A 15 -8.15 -2.19 8.77
N LEU A 16 -7.97 -1.18 9.61
CA LEU A 16 -8.86 -0.79 10.71
C LEU A 16 -8.81 -1.45 12.09
N PHE A 17 -8.84 -2.77 12.32
CA PHE A 17 -8.90 -3.30 13.70
C PHE A 17 -8.41 -4.75 13.75
N ASP A 18 -7.50 -5.11 14.66
CA ASP A 18 -7.71 -6.15 15.68
C ASP A 18 -6.40 -6.43 16.44
N ASP A 19 -6.53 -6.49 17.76
CA ASP A 19 -5.46 -6.63 18.75
C ASP A 19 -4.76 -8.00 18.64
N GLY A 20 -3.43 -8.00 18.76
CA GLY A 20 -2.68 -9.23 19.09
C GLY A 20 -1.43 -9.41 18.26
N GLU A 21 -0.30 -9.12 18.89
CA GLU A 21 1.06 -9.40 18.45
C GLU A 21 1.22 -10.72 17.67
N LYS A 22 1.89 -10.68 16.50
CA LYS A 22 3.05 -11.56 16.23
C LYS A 22 3.78 -11.29 14.90
N GLU A 23 5.03 -10.85 15.11
CA GLU A 23 6.27 -11.18 14.39
C GLU A 23 6.34 -10.94 12.87
N LEU A 24 7.11 -9.92 12.50
CA LEU A 24 7.54 -9.65 11.12
C LEU A 24 8.47 -10.76 10.61
N PRO A 25 8.11 -11.49 9.53
CA PRO A 25 9.06 -12.39 8.89
C PRO A 25 9.93 -11.60 7.91
N SER A 26 11.21 -11.58 8.23
CA SER A 26 12.34 -10.93 7.56
C SER A 26 12.77 -11.60 6.25
N GLN A 27 11.84 -11.93 5.36
CA GLN A 27 12.19 -12.65 4.12
C GLN A 27 11.63 -11.93 2.88
N ALA A 28 12.36 -10.92 2.43
CA ALA A 28 12.24 -10.34 1.09
C ALA A 28 12.85 -11.31 0.07
N GLY A 29 12.09 -12.36 -0.24
CA GLY A 29 12.33 -13.20 -1.41
C GLY A 29 11.86 -12.45 -2.66
N GLN A 30 12.73 -12.36 -3.65
CA GLN A 30 12.56 -11.84 -5.01
C GLN A 30 11.08 -11.65 -5.45
N GLU A 31 10.56 -10.42 -5.34
CA GLU A 31 9.28 -10.06 -5.98
C GLU A 31 9.49 -10.06 -7.50
N SER A 32 8.63 -10.77 -8.22
CA SER A 32 8.72 -10.82 -9.69
C SER A 32 8.35 -9.46 -10.30
N ARG A 33 8.75 -9.23 -11.56
CA ARG A 33 8.43 -7.99 -12.26
C ARG A 33 6.92 -7.79 -12.37
N GLU A 34 6.19 -8.88 -12.59
CA GLU A 34 4.74 -8.91 -12.67
C GLU A 34 4.12 -8.51 -11.32
N GLU A 35 4.61 -9.06 -10.21
CA GLU A 35 4.14 -8.74 -8.86
C GLU A 35 4.39 -7.27 -8.50
N LEU A 36 5.59 -6.75 -8.78
CA LEU A 36 5.92 -5.33 -8.57
C LEU A 36 5.03 -4.41 -9.41
N THR A 37 4.73 -4.80 -10.66
CA THR A 37 3.82 -4.03 -11.52
C THR A 37 2.42 -3.96 -10.92
N GLU A 38 1.89 -5.08 -10.40
CA GLU A 38 0.60 -5.11 -9.72
C GLU A 38 0.59 -4.23 -8.47
N ILE A 39 1.67 -4.27 -7.68
CA ILE A 39 1.81 -3.45 -6.46
C ILE A 39 1.84 -1.96 -6.82
N VAL A 40 2.58 -1.56 -7.85
CA VAL A 40 2.63 -0.18 -8.35
C VAL A 40 1.25 0.29 -8.80
N CYS A 41 0.51 -0.52 -9.55
CA CYS A 41 -0.84 -0.20 -10.01
C CYS A 41 -1.79 0.04 -8.83
N ARG A 42 -1.78 -0.85 -7.82
CA ARG A 42 -2.63 -0.69 -6.63
C ARG A 42 -2.24 0.53 -5.79
N ALA A 43 -0.96 0.79 -5.61
CA ALA A 43 -0.49 1.99 -4.91
C ALA A 43 -0.92 3.28 -5.63
N ARG A 44 -0.97 3.26 -6.98
CA ARG A 44 -1.50 4.37 -7.77
C ARG A 44 -3.01 4.56 -7.55
N GLU A 45 -3.78 3.48 -7.54
CA GLU A 45 -5.22 3.53 -7.27
C GLU A 45 -5.51 4.08 -5.87
N GLU A 46 -4.76 3.63 -4.86
CA GLU A 46 -4.86 4.15 -3.49
C GLU A 46 -4.59 5.66 -3.42
N TRP A 47 -3.57 6.13 -4.15
CA TRP A 47 -3.28 7.57 -4.21
C TRP A 47 -4.38 8.37 -4.91
N LEU A 48 -4.98 7.84 -5.98
CA LEU A 48 -6.12 8.48 -6.64
C LEU A 48 -7.35 8.53 -5.73
N ASN A 49 -7.60 7.45 -4.99
CA ASN A 49 -8.71 7.39 -4.03
C ASN A 49 -8.52 8.39 -2.88
N ALA A 50 -7.30 8.51 -2.34
CA ALA A 50 -6.98 9.49 -1.31
C ALA A 50 -7.17 10.93 -1.82
N GLN A 51 -6.78 11.21 -3.07
CA GLN A 51 -7.02 12.53 -3.69
C GLN A 51 -8.52 12.81 -3.87
N SER A 52 -9.30 11.81 -4.29
CA SER A 52 -10.76 11.92 -4.40
C SER A 52 -11.39 12.22 -3.03
N TYR A 53 -10.94 11.55 -1.97
CA TYR A 53 -11.38 11.79 -0.60
C TYR A 53 -11.01 13.19 -0.10
N PHE A 54 -9.79 13.66 -0.36
CA PHE A 54 -9.39 15.03 -0.04
C PHE A 54 -10.27 16.08 -0.74
N ASN A 55 -10.61 15.85 -2.00
CA ASN A 55 -11.48 16.76 -2.75
C ASN A 55 -12.94 16.78 -2.25
N SER A 56 -13.40 15.72 -1.58
CA SER A 56 -14.75 15.63 -1.02
C SER A 56 -14.82 15.98 0.46
N ALA A 57 -13.68 16.07 1.17
CA ALA A 57 -13.62 16.40 2.58
C ALA A 57 -13.96 17.89 2.81
N THR A 58 -15.03 18.15 3.54
CA THR A 58 -15.48 19.51 3.90
C THR A 58 -15.26 19.83 5.37
N GLU A 59 -15.25 18.81 6.24
CA GLU A 59 -15.05 18.97 7.67
C GLU A 59 -13.57 19.22 7.97
N PRO A 60 -13.20 20.29 8.71
CA PRO A 60 -11.81 20.64 8.96
C PRO A 60 -10.95 19.48 9.51
N GLU A 61 -11.50 18.71 10.46
CA GLU A 61 -10.80 17.55 11.06
C GLU A 61 -10.58 16.41 10.06
N LEU A 62 -11.47 16.25 9.08
CA LEU A 62 -11.34 15.24 8.02
C LEU A 62 -10.40 15.69 6.90
N VAL A 63 -10.30 17.00 6.66
CA VAL A 63 -9.37 17.58 5.68
C VAL A 63 -7.93 17.29 6.11
N ASP A 64 -7.58 17.50 7.38
CA ASP A 64 -6.24 17.18 7.90
C ASP A 64 -5.89 15.69 7.72
N HIS A 65 -6.84 14.81 8.05
CA HIS A 65 -6.69 13.37 7.81
C HIS A 65 -6.52 13.05 6.31
N ALA A 66 -7.28 13.70 5.44
CA ALA A 66 -7.21 13.51 4.00
C ALA A 66 -5.87 13.97 3.43
N ILE A 67 -5.31 15.09 3.91
CA ILE A 67 -3.97 15.56 3.54
C ILE A 67 -2.91 14.51 3.87
N LEU A 68 -2.92 14.00 5.10
CA LEU A 68 -1.98 12.97 5.55
C LEU A 68 -2.11 11.68 4.71
N SER A 69 -3.35 11.30 4.40
CA SER A 69 -3.64 10.12 3.58
C SER A 69 -3.10 10.25 2.16
N VAL A 70 -3.28 11.41 1.51
CA VAL A 70 -2.73 11.69 0.17
C VAL A 70 -1.21 11.60 0.19
N GLN A 71 -0.55 12.23 1.17
CA GLN A 71 0.92 12.22 1.28
C GLN A 71 1.49 10.82 1.54
N ALA A 72 0.81 10.02 2.36
CA ALA A 72 1.20 8.65 2.64
C ALA A 72 1.10 7.77 1.39
N ALA A 73 -0.03 7.84 0.68
CA ALA A 73 -0.26 7.07 -0.54
C ALA A 73 0.70 7.49 -1.67
N GLU A 74 0.99 8.78 -1.82
CA GLU A 74 1.99 9.28 -2.78
C GLU A 74 3.38 8.68 -2.52
N ARG A 75 3.86 8.75 -1.27
CA ARG A 75 5.17 8.21 -0.88
C ARG A 75 5.25 6.70 -1.12
N LYS A 76 4.18 5.97 -0.82
CA LYS A 76 4.06 4.53 -1.09
C LYS A 76 4.17 4.23 -2.58
N TYR A 77 3.42 4.94 -3.43
CA TYR A 77 3.48 4.78 -4.87
C TYR A 77 4.89 5.09 -5.43
N MET A 78 5.50 6.19 -5.01
CA MET A 78 6.85 6.57 -5.43
C MET A 78 7.90 5.54 -5.02
N TYR A 79 7.78 4.93 -3.83
CA TYR A 79 8.67 3.86 -3.41
C TYR A 79 8.62 2.66 -4.37
N TRP A 80 7.41 2.18 -4.72
CA TRP A 80 7.26 1.04 -5.61
C TRP A 80 7.70 1.32 -7.04
N LEU A 81 7.49 2.55 -7.52
CA LEU A 81 8.08 3.01 -8.80
C LEU A 81 9.61 2.94 -8.80
N GLN A 82 10.25 3.24 -7.67
CA GLN A 82 11.70 3.09 -7.56
C GLN A 82 12.13 1.63 -7.51
N GLN A 83 11.33 0.73 -6.91
CA GLN A 83 11.65 -0.70 -6.88
C GLN A 83 11.56 -1.34 -8.27
N ILE A 84 10.50 -1.06 -9.03
CA ILE A 84 10.37 -1.59 -10.39
C ILE A 84 11.47 -1.06 -11.32
N LYS A 85 11.87 0.22 -11.17
CA LYS A 85 12.98 0.81 -11.93
C LYS A 85 14.34 0.18 -11.61
N LYS A 86 14.55 -0.34 -10.39
CA LYS A 86 15.78 -1.05 -10.02
C LYS A 86 15.84 -2.46 -10.59
N LEU A 87 14.69 -3.02 -10.99
CA LEU A 87 14.58 -4.33 -11.59
C LEU A 87 14.84 -4.30 -13.11
N ASP A 88 14.57 -3.15 -13.75
CA ASP A 88 14.90 -2.85 -15.15
C ASP A 88 16.38 -2.46 -15.33
#